data_AF-A0A5B7J587-F1
#
_entry.id   AF-A0A5B7J587-F1
#
_cell.length_a   1.000
_cell.length_b   1.000
_cell.length_c   1.000
_cell.angle_alpha   90.00
_cell.angle_beta   90.00
_cell.angle_gamma   90.00
#
_symmetry.space_group_name_H-M   'P 1'
#
loop_
_entity.id
_entity.type
_entity.pdbx_description
1 polymer ?
#
loop_
_entity_poly.entity_id
_entity_poly.type
_entity_poly.pdbx_seq_one_letter_code
_entity_poly.pdbx_strand_id
1 'polypeptide(L)'
;MRSTCADIGAITEAWQIIPEVCMVQDFQLFHHLRSERRGGGVAVYCRSILSLSHLSVDVPPPAVEALGREFGQWVMHHPWTKVLEVKDVCTKWHNFVTTITSKERHSAPWMRPRIKRFIKQRNWALYSSPI
;
A
#
# COMPACT_ATOMS: atom_id res chain seq x y z
N MET A 1 19.74 20.59 -11.64
CA MET A 1 18.62 19.61 -11.62
C MET A 1 17.32 20.38 -11.73
N ARG A 2 16.38 19.96 -12.57
CA ARG A 2 15.08 20.62 -12.69
C ARG A 2 14.30 20.41 -11.39
N SER A 3 13.88 21.50 -10.76
CA SER A 3 12.99 21.46 -9.59
C SER A 3 11.66 20.88 -10.05
N THR A 4 11.34 19.67 -9.58
CA THR A 4 10.02 19.09 -9.74
C THR A 4 9.09 19.73 -8.71
N CYS A 5 7.89 20.16 -9.09
CA CYS A 5 6.85 20.62 -8.18
C CYS A 5 6.26 19.50 -7.30
N ALA A 6 7.01 18.42 -7.05
CA ALA A 6 6.56 17.28 -6.28
C ALA A 6 6.84 17.52 -4.80
N ASP A 7 5.81 17.45 -3.97
CA ASP A 7 5.97 17.54 -2.52
C ASP A 7 6.37 16.19 -1.89
N ILE A 8 6.11 15.08 -2.59
CA ILE A 8 6.48 13.73 -2.18
C ILE A 8 7.01 12.95 -3.40
N GLY A 9 8.14 12.28 -3.23
CA GLY A 9 8.71 11.33 -4.18
C GLY A 9 8.96 10.00 -3.51
N ALA A 10 8.73 8.89 -4.21
CA ALA A 10 9.03 7.55 -3.71
C ALA A 10 9.92 6.81 -4.70
N ILE A 11 10.92 6.12 -4.18
CA ILE A 11 11.81 5.25 -4.93
C ILE A 11 11.62 3.83 -4.41
N THR A 12 11.21 2.92 -5.28
CA THR A 12 11.14 1.48 -5.00
C THR A 12 12.39 0.78 -5.51
N GLU A 13 12.69 -0.41 -5.00
CA GLU A 13 13.93 -1.14 -5.32
C GLU A 13 15.19 -0.32 -4.98
N ALA A 14 15.14 0.45 -3.90
CA ALA A 14 16.32 1.12 -3.37
C ALA A 14 17.18 0.09 -2.64
N TRP A 15 18.08 -0.56 -3.39
CA TRP A 15 18.94 -1.66 -2.93
C TRP A 15 19.80 -1.27 -1.72
N GLN A 16 20.38 -0.08 -1.77
CA GLN A 16 21.22 0.47 -0.73
C GLN A 16 21.10 1.99 -0.76
N ILE A 17 20.60 2.56 0.32
CA ILE A 17 20.54 4.00 0.52
C ILE A 17 21.65 4.33 1.51
N ILE A 18 22.57 5.16 1.06
CA ILE A 18 23.57 5.79 1.92
C ILE A 18 23.02 7.22 2.13
N PRO A 19 22.40 7.52 3.28
CA PRO A 19 21.68 8.77 3.49
C PRO A 19 22.53 9.99 3.12
N GLU A 20 23.82 9.97 3.43
CA GLU A 20 24.77 11.05 3.22
C GLU A 20 24.90 11.47 1.75
N VAL A 21 24.76 10.54 0.81
CA VAL A 21 24.86 10.82 -0.64
C VAL A 21 23.49 10.95 -1.31
N CYS A 22 22.43 10.50 -0.63
CA CYS A 22 21.07 10.47 -1.14
C CYS A 22 20.23 11.68 -0.67
N MET A 23 20.81 12.63 0.08
CA MET A 23 20.11 13.84 0.51
C MET A 23 19.72 14.72 -0.70
N VAL A 24 18.47 15.18 -0.69
CA VAL A 24 17.97 16.16 -1.65
C VAL A 24 17.64 17.43 -0.88
N GLN A 25 18.15 18.58 -1.33
CA GLN A 25 17.89 19.86 -0.69
C GLN A 25 16.38 20.11 -0.58
N ASP A 26 15.95 20.59 0.59
CA ASP A 26 14.54 20.84 0.95
C ASP A 26 13.64 19.60 1.07
N PHE A 27 14.22 18.40 1.08
CA PHE A 27 13.51 17.15 1.34
C PHE A 27 14.07 16.42 2.57
N GLN A 28 13.16 15.86 3.35
CA GLN A 28 13.43 14.84 4.36
C GLN A 28 13.40 13.46 3.70
N LEU A 29 14.42 12.66 3.97
CA LEU A 29 14.54 11.30 3.48
C LEU A 29 14.06 10.32 4.57
N PHE A 30 13.04 9.53 4.24
CA PHE A 30 12.57 8.39 5.02
C PHE A 30 12.95 7.13 4.27
N HIS A 31 13.56 6.17 4.95
CA HIS A 31 13.90 4.90 4.32
C HIS A 31 13.79 3.74 5.29
N HIS A 32 13.56 2.56 4.73
CA HIS A 32 13.59 1.32 5.48
C HIS A 32 14.58 0.36 4.82
N LEU A 33 15.72 0.17 5.47
CA LEU A 33 16.71 -0.81 5.04
C LEU A 33 16.25 -2.19 5.51
N ARG A 34 16.20 -3.15 4.58
CA ARG A 34 15.99 -4.56 4.90
C ARG A 34 17.36 -5.24 4.87
N SER A 35 17.96 -5.46 6.03
CA SER A 35 19.26 -6.14 6.15
C SER A 35 19.22 -7.61 5.72
N GLU A 36 18.04 -8.24 5.78
CA GLU A 36 17.91 -9.70 5.67
C GLU A 36 17.65 -10.21 4.25
N ARG A 37 17.53 -9.34 3.25
CA ARG A 37 17.27 -9.78 1.86
C ARG A 37 17.95 -8.89 0.83
N ARG A 38 18.34 -9.49 -0.29
CA ARG A 38 18.70 -8.75 -1.51
C ARG A 38 17.42 -8.29 -2.21
N GLY A 39 17.24 -6.98 -2.34
CA GLY A 39 16.12 -6.35 -3.08
C GLY A 39 14.95 -5.86 -2.23
N GLY A 40 14.17 -4.94 -2.79
CA GLY A 40 12.92 -4.46 -2.20
C GLY A 40 13.05 -3.49 -1.02
N GLY A 41 13.93 -2.49 -1.14
CA GLY A 41 13.95 -1.30 -0.28
C GLY A 41 13.07 -0.18 -0.84
N VAL A 42 12.60 0.72 0.05
CA VAL A 42 11.83 1.91 -0.34
C VAL A 42 12.46 3.14 0.30
N ALA A 43 12.63 4.18 -0.50
CA ALA A 43 12.95 5.53 -0.07
C ALA A 43 11.72 6.42 -0.31
N VAL A 44 11.41 7.30 0.63
CA VAL A 44 10.42 8.34 0.46
C VAL A 44 11.08 9.67 0.76
N TYR A 45 11.00 10.59 -0.19
CA TYR A 45 11.42 11.97 -0.07
C TYR A 45 10.18 12.82 0.16
N CYS A 46 10.15 13.55 1.26
CA CYS A 46 9.06 14.46 1.56
C CYS A 46 9.59 15.86 1.75
N ARG A 47 8.95 16.85 1.16
CA ARG A 47 9.40 18.24 1.26
C ARG A 47 9.36 18.70 2.72
N SER A 48 10.43 19.34 3.19
CA SER A 48 10.61 19.69 4.62
C SER A 48 9.50 20.59 5.18
N ILE A 49 8.82 21.36 4.32
CA ILE A 49 7.69 22.22 4.70
C ILE A 49 6.49 21.44 5.26
N LEU A 50 6.37 20.14 4.93
CA LEU A 50 5.24 19.31 5.36
C LEU A 50 5.32 18.86 6.82
N SER A 51 6.46 19.08 7.51
CA SER A 51 6.63 18.77 8.94
C SER A 51 6.19 17.35 9.33
N LEU A 52 6.58 16.35 8.53
CA LEU A 52 6.22 14.95 8.79
C LEU A 52 7.00 14.39 9.99
N SER A 53 6.33 13.55 10.77
CA SER A 53 6.94 12.82 11.88
C SER A 53 7.00 11.32 11.60
N HIS A 54 8.03 10.66 12.11
CA HIS A 54 8.20 9.22 11.96
C HIS A 54 7.22 8.49 12.90
N LEU A 55 6.16 7.90 12.34
CA LEU A 55 5.29 7.01 13.10
C LEU A 55 5.87 5.61 13.09
N SER A 56 6.31 5.12 14.26
CA SER A 56 6.72 3.72 14.41
C SER A 56 5.48 2.84 14.29
N VAL A 57 5.29 2.23 13.13
CA VAL A 57 4.27 1.20 12.90
C VAL A 57 4.95 -0.15 13.01
N ASP A 58 4.45 -1.00 13.91
CA ASP A 58 4.94 -2.38 14.00
C ASP A 58 4.76 -3.08 12.66
N VAL A 59 5.88 -3.49 12.06
CA VAL A 59 5.86 -4.30 10.84
C VAL A 59 5.16 -5.61 11.20
N PRO A 60 4.09 -5.98 10.48
CA PRO A 60 3.38 -7.21 10.78
C PRO A 60 4.32 -8.42 10.71
N PRO A 61 4.14 -9.44 11.56
CA PRO A 61 4.98 -10.64 11.54
C PRO A 61 5.09 -11.26 10.14
N PRO A 62 6.15 -12.01 9.82
CA PRO A 62 6.35 -12.62 8.49
C PRO A 62 5.15 -13.42 7.96
N ALA A 63 4.39 -14.05 8.87
CA ALA A 63 3.15 -14.72 8.52
C ALA A 63 2.10 -13.78 7.93
N VAL A 64 1.99 -12.54 8.42
CA VAL A 64 1.11 -11.50 7.88
C VAL A 64 1.66 -10.92 6.59
N GLU A 65 2.98 -10.80 6.44
CA GLU A 65 3.57 -10.44 5.14
C GLU A 65 3.27 -11.49 4.05
N ALA A 66 3.30 -12.78 4.40
CA ALA A 66 2.96 -13.86 3.47
C ALA A 66 1.50 -13.74 2.98
N LEU A 67 0.57 -13.39 3.87
CA LEU A 67 -0.82 -13.11 3.48
C LEU A 67 -0.92 -11.91 2.53
N GLY A 68 -0.11 -10.87 2.76
CA GLY A 68 -0.02 -9.71 1.86
C GLY A 68 0.49 -10.10 0.47
N ARG A 69 1.49 -11.00 0.40
CA ARG A 69 2.01 -11.52 -0.87
C ARG A 69 0.99 -12.39 -1.60
N GLU A 70 0.30 -13.30 -0.92
CA GLU A 70 -0.77 -14.12 -1.51
C GLU A 70 -1.92 -13.25 -2.04
N PHE A 71 -2.34 -12.24 -1.26
CA PHE A 71 -3.34 -11.29 -1.72
C PHE A 71 -2.87 -10.49 -2.93
N GLY A 72 -1.64 -9.97 -2.89
CA GLY A 72 -1.05 -9.25 -4.03
C GLY A 72 -0.99 -10.11 -5.28
N GLN A 73 -0.55 -11.37 -5.16
CA GLN A 73 -0.54 -12.34 -6.25
C GLN A 73 -1.94 -12.59 -6.80
N TRP A 74 -2.93 -12.75 -5.93
CA TRP A 74 -4.33 -12.88 -6.37
C TRP A 74 -4.80 -11.64 -7.11
N VAL A 75 -4.52 -10.44 -6.60
CA VAL A 75 -4.88 -9.18 -7.27
C VAL A 75 -4.26 -9.11 -8.67
N MET A 76 -3.01 -9.52 -8.83
CA MET A 76 -2.33 -9.48 -10.13
C MET A 76 -2.91 -10.44 -11.16
N HIS A 77 -3.39 -11.62 -10.73
CA HIS A 77 -3.90 -12.66 -11.62
C HIS A 77 -5.42 -12.71 -11.74
N HIS A 78 -6.14 -11.90 -10.95
CA HIS A 78 -7.60 -11.91 -10.99
C HIS A 78 -8.10 -11.28 -12.30
N PRO A 79 -9.02 -11.93 -13.04
CA PRO A 79 -9.62 -11.33 -14.22
C PRO A 79 -10.56 -10.20 -13.78
N TRP A 80 -10.05 -8.98 -13.76
CA TRP A 80 -10.76 -7.78 -13.33
C TRP A 80 -11.84 -7.28 -14.32
N THR A 81 -12.10 -8.01 -15.40
CA THR A 81 -13.04 -7.62 -16.46
C THR A 81 -14.42 -7.26 -15.90
N LYS A 82 -14.97 -8.08 -14.99
CA LYS A 82 -16.27 -7.84 -14.32
C LYS A 82 -16.30 -6.56 -13.48
N VAL A 83 -15.16 -6.03 -13.06
CA VAL A 83 -15.06 -4.79 -12.29
C VAL A 83 -14.76 -3.61 -13.21
N LEU A 84 -13.80 -3.76 -14.13
CA LEU A 84 -13.29 -2.68 -14.96
C LEU A 84 -14.24 -2.28 -16.10
N GLU A 85 -14.98 -3.22 -16.67
CA GLU A 85 -15.90 -2.97 -17.80
C GLU A 85 -17.18 -2.24 -17.39
N VAL A 86 -17.46 -2.17 -16.08
CA VAL A 86 -18.64 -1.49 -15.54
C VAL A 86 -18.40 0.01 -15.45
N LYS A 87 -19.28 0.81 -16.06
CA LYS A 87 -19.21 2.28 -16.00
C LYS A 87 -19.65 2.85 -14.66
N ASP A 88 -20.76 2.35 -14.13
CA ASP A 88 -21.35 2.83 -12.88
C ASP A 88 -20.46 2.51 -11.66
N VAL A 89 -20.18 3.53 -10.85
CA VAL A 89 -19.28 3.42 -9.69
C VAL A 89 -19.85 2.50 -8.62
N CYS A 90 -21.17 2.59 -8.37
CA CYS A 90 -21.84 1.76 -7.36
C CYS A 90 -21.79 0.27 -7.74
N THR A 91 -22.05 -0.04 -9.02
CA THR A 91 -22.00 -1.40 -9.56
C THR A 91 -20.56 -1.92 -9.62
N LYS A 92 -19.58 -1.08 -9.99
CA LYS A 92 -18.15 -1.42 -9.95
C LYS A 92 -17.70 -1.78 -8.54
N TRP A 93 -18.10 -0.98 -7.54
CA TRP A 93 -17.84 -1.28 -6.13
C TRP A 93 -18.50 -2.58 -5.69
N HIS A 94 -19.78 -2.77 -6.02
CA HIS A 94 -20.49 -4.00 -5.70
C HIS A 94 -19.80 -5.23 -6.28
N ASN A 95 -19.38 -5.18 -7.56
CA ASN A 95 -18.66 -6.28 -8.22
C ASN A 95 -17.31 -6.54 -7.56
N PHE A 96 -16.58 -5.49 -7.18
CA PHE A 96 -15.32 -5.63 -6.43
C PHE A 96 -15.54 -6.36 -5.09
N VAL A 97 -16.53 -5.94 -4.30
CA VAL A 97 -16.85 -6.58 -3.02
C VAL A 97 -17.29 -8.02 -3.22
N THR A 98 -18.21 -8.28 -4.15
CA THR A 98 -18.71 -9.64 -4.46
C THR A 98 -17.59 -10.56 -4.93
N THR A 99 -16.66 -10.06 -5.74
CA THR A 99 -15.47 -10.81 -6.16
C THR A 99 -14.58 -11.21 -4.99
N ILE A 100 -14.33 -10.28 -4.05
CA ILE A 100 -13.53 -10.56 -2.85
C ILE A 100 -14.27 -11.54 -1.92
N THR A 101 -15.57 -11.33 -1.71
CA THR A 101 -16.41 -12.13 -0.81
C THR A 101 -16.70 -13.53 -1.36
N SER A 102 -16.85 -13.72 -2.68
CA SER A 102 -17.08 -15.05 -3.27
C SER A 102 -15.86 -15.98 -3.12
N LYS A 103 -14.64 -15.42 -3.11
CA LYS A 103 -13.41 -16.15 -2.77
C LYS A 103 -13.31 -16.49 -1.28
N GLU A 104 -14.06 -15.84 -0.38
CA GLU A 104 -14.09 -16.20 1.05
C GLU A 104 -14.69 -17.58 1.32
N ARG A 105 -15.54 -18.09 0.41
CA ARG A 105 -16.21 -19.39 0.61
C ARG A 105 -15.34 -20.59 0.25
N HIS A 106 -14.23 -20.38 -0.45
CA HIS A 106 -13.28 -21.42 -0.81
C HIS A 106 -11.89 -21.05 -0.27
N SER A 107 -11.67 -21.30 1.03
CA SER A 107 -10.36 -21.35 1.68
C SER A 107 -9.37 -20.25 1.24
N ALA A 108 -9.65 -18.99 1.62
CA ALA A 108 -8.68 -17.89 1.50
C ALA A 108 -8.03 -17.64 2.88
N PRO A 109 -6.95 -18.37 3.25
CA PRO A 109 -6.31 -18.28 4.58
C PRO A 109 -5.75 -16.88 4.91
N TRP A 110 -5.62 -16.01 3.90
CA TRP A 110 -5.21 -14.63 4.04
C TRP A 110 -6.30 -13.69 4.55
N MET A 111 -7.58 -14.00 4.41
CA MET A 111 -8.68 -13.10 4.80
C MET A 111 -9.11 -13.30 6.26
N ARG A 112 -8.13 -13.20 7.17
CA ARG A 112 -8.33 -13.35 8.61
C ARG A 112 -9.32 -12.29 9.15
N PRO A 113 -10.03 -12.54 10.26
CA PRO A 113 -10.97 -11.59 10.87
C PRO A 113 -10.38 -10.18 11.06
N ARG A 114 -9.07 -10.07 11.29
CA ARG A 114 -8.35 -8.79 11.42
C ARG A 114 -8.32 -7.99 10.11
N ILE A 115 -8.05 -8.63 8.96
CA ILE A 115 -8.09 -7.96 7.64
C ILE A 115 -9.52 -7.51 7.32
N LYS A 116 -10.53 -8.33 7.65
CA LYS A 116 -11.93 -7.94 7.51
C LYS A 116 -12.28 -6.69 8.32
N ARG A 117 -11.76 -6.60 9.56
CA ARG A 117 -11.95 -5.43 10.43
C ARG A 117 -11.33 -4.18 9.81
N PHE A 118 -10.10 -4.28 9.27
CA PHE A 118 -9.44 -3.15 8.61
C PHE A 118 -10.18 -2.69 7.35
N ILE A 119 -10.64 -3.62 6.49
CA ILE A 119 -11.43 -3.27 5.31
C ILE A 119 -12.73 -2.57 5.73
N LYS A 120 -13.43 -3.08 6.76
CA LYS A 120 -14.64 -2.45 7.29
C LYS A 120 -14.38 -1.05 7.85
N GLN A 121 -13.31 -0.87 8.63
CA GLN A 121 -12.93 0.43 9.19
C GLN A 121 -12.62 1.45 8.09
N ARG A 122 -11.83 1.05 7.08
CA ARG A 122 -11.51 1.91 5.93
C ARG A 122 -12.77 2.31 5.17
N ASN A 123 -13.64 1.35 4.88
CA ASN A 123 -14.89 1.63 4.17
C ASN A 123 -15.79 2.54 5.00
N TRP A 124 -15.92 2.31 6.30
CA TRP A 124 -16.68 3.19 7.20
C TRP A 124 -16.15 4.62 7.17
N ALA A 125 -14.83 4.82 7.24
CA ALA A 125 -14.22 6.15 7.15
C ALA A 125 -14.55 6.86 5.82
N LEU A 126 -14.51 6.14 4.69
CA LEU A 126 -14.85 6.69 3.38
C LEU A 126 -16.33 7.08 3.25
N TYR A 127 -17.23 6.34 3.90
CA TYR A 127 -18.68 6.60 3.85
C TYR A 127 -19.18 7.57 4.92
N SER A 128 -18.42 7.78 6.00
CA SER A 128 -18.83 8.59 7.14
C SER A 128 -18.22 9.99 7.14
N SER A 129 -17.27 10.27 6.24
CA SER A 129 -16.79 11.63 6.01
C SER A 129 -17.81 12.41 5.17
N PRO A 130 -18.40 13.51 5.68
CA PRO A 130 -19.16 14.42 4.84
C PRO A 130 -18.21 15.04 3.79
N ILE A 131 -18.69 15.12 2.54
CA ILE A 131 -18.01 15.81 1.44
C ILE A 131 -18.00 17.31 1.70
#